data_AF-A0A6J4Y291-F1
#
_entry.id   AF-A0A6J4Y291-F1
#
_cell.length_a   1.000
_cell.length_b   1.000
_cell.length_c   1.000
_cell.angle_alpha   90.00
_cell.angle_beta   90.00
_cell.angle_gamma   90.00
#
_symmetry.space_group_name_H-M   'P 1'
#
loop_
_entity.id
_entity.type
_entity.pdbx_description
1 polymer ?
#
loop_
_entity_poly.entity_id
_entity_poly.type
_entity_poly.pdbx_seq_one_letter_code
_entity_poly.pdbx_strand_id
1 'polypeptide(L)' 'MANFVYTLSKNDINLATRCFQFAKITHEKGHKVNIFFIEDGTLWADNTRNLKEKTITGDMPDDYFPYLVENEVPIGV' A
#
# COMPACT_ATOMS: atom_id res chain seq x y z
N MET A 1 -15.76 -0.10 14.37
CA MET A 1 -14.28 -0.09 14.35
C MET A 1 -13.83 -1.54 14.18
N ALA A 2 -13.18 -1.88 13.07
CA ALA A 2 -12.64 -3.22 12.82
C ALA A 2 -11.13 -3.13 12.57
N ASN A 3 -10.44 -4.27 12.70
CA ASN A 3 -9.00 -4.39 12.47
C ASN A 3 -8.76 -5.11 11.14
N PHE A 4 -7.97 -4.51 10.26
CA PHE A 4 -7.59 -5.07 8.97
C PHE A 4 -6.08 -5.27 8.90
N VAL A 5 -5.70 -6.36 8.23
CA VAL A 5 -4.33 -6.61 7.79
C VAL A 5 -4.36 -6.80 6.28
N TYR A 6 -3.58 -5.98 5.57
CA TYR A 6 -3.34 -6.15 4.14
C TYR A 6 -1.95 -6.73 3.94
N THR A 7 -1.82 -7.77 3.13
CA THR A 7 -0.54 -8.36 2.77
C THR A 7 -0.21 -8.10 1.32
N LEU A 8 1.02 -7.68 1.03
CA LEU A 8 1.54 -7.58 -0.33
C LEU A 8 2.67 -8.59 -0.47
N SER A 9 2.47 -9.62 -1.29
CA SER A 9 3.46 -10.68 -1.50
C SER A 9 4.24 -10.57 -2.82
N LYS A 10 3.80 -9.70 -3.73
CA LYS A 10 4.31 -9.65 -5.11
C LYS A 10 4.91 -8.31 -5.44
N ASN A 11 5.99 -8.35 -6.22
CA ASN A 11 6.56 -7.17 -6.84
C ASN A 11 5.78 -6.78 -8.13
N ASP A 12 4.51 -6.41 -7.98
CA ASP A 12 3.61 -6.05 -9.10
C ASP A 12 2.94 -4.70 -8.87
N ILE A 13 3.00 -3.82 -9.88
CA ILE A 13 2.49 -2.45 -9.81
C ILE A 13 0.98 -2.38 -9.59
N ASN A 14 0.20 -3.26 -10.21
CA ASN A 14 -1.25 -3.27 -10.07
C ASN A 14 -1.65 -3.75 -8.68
N LEU A 15 -0.99 -4.80 -8.17
CA LEU A 15 -1.28 -5.34 -6.85
C LEU A 15 -0.89 -4.39 -5.72
N ALA A 16 0.27 -3.74 -5.82
CA ALA A 16 0.69 -2.75 -4.84
C ALA A 16 -0.26 -1.54 -4.82
N THR A 17 -0.61 -1.02 -6.00
CA THR A 17 -1.57 0.09 -6.12
C THR A 17 -2.91 -0.25 -5.46
N ARG A 18 -3.45 -1.45 -5.70
CA ARG A 18 -4.71 -1.89 -5.07
C ARG A 18 -4.56 -2.10 -3.56
N CYS A 19 -3.44 -2.67 -3.12
CA CYS A 19 -3.15 -2.82 -1.70
C CYS A 19 -3.16 -1.45 -0.98
N PHE A 20 -2.46 -0.46 -1.54
CA PHE A 20 -2.41 0.89 -0.96
C PHE A 20 -3.75 1.61 -1.03
N GLN A 21 -4.47 1.50 -2.15
CA GLN A 21 -5.81 2.06 -2.30
C GLN A 21 -6.77 1.53 -1.24
N PHE A 22 -6.83 0.21 -1.04
CA PHE A 22 -7.75 -0.40 -0.10
C PHE A 22 -7.36 -0.12 1.34
N ALA A 23 -6.06 -0.12 1.66
CA ALA A 23 -5.56 0.31 2.96
C ALA A 23 -5.99 1.75 3.27
N LYS A 24 -5.81 2.68 2.31
CA LYS A 24 -6.23 4.09 2.45
C LYS A 24 -7.73 4.21 2.68
N ILE A 25 -8.56 3.63 1.82
CA ILE A 25 -10.03 3.72 1.94
C ILE A 25 -10.52 3.11 3.26
N THR A 26 -9.90 2.03 3.72
CA THR A 26 -10.23 1.37 4.99
C THR A 26 -9.88 2.26 6.17
N HIS A 27 -8.70 2.89 6.13
CA HIS A 27 -8.26 3.83 7.16
C HIS A 27 -9.15 5.09 7.20
N GLU A 28 -9.48 5.68 6.04
CA GLU A 28 -10.39 6.83 5.92
C GLU A 28 -11.79 6.56 6.50
N LYS A 29 -12.23 5.30 6.50
CA LYS A 29 -13.51 4.87 7.10
C LYS A 29 -13.44 4.67 8.63
N GLY A 30 -12.32 5.00 9.27
CA GLY A 30 -12.13 4.85 10.71
C GLY A 30 -11.98 3.39 11.12
N HIS A 31 -11.23 2.60 10.37
CA HIS A 31 -10.82 1.26 10.77
C HIS A 31 -9.32 1.23 11.02
N LYS A 32 -8.88 0.33 11.92
CA LYS A 32 -7.45 0.12 12.15
C LYS A 32 -6.90 -0.70 10.98
N VAL A 33 -5.78 -0.23 10.41
CA VAL A 33 -5.12 -0.88 9.28
C VAL A 33 -3.67 -1.17 9.66
N ASN A 34 -3.19 -2.35 9.30
CA ASN A 34 -1.76 -2.67 9.26
C ASN A 34 -1.47 -3.29 7.89
N ILE A 35 -0.30 -3.01 7.35
CA ILE A 35 0.17 -3.57 6.09
C ILE A 35 1.39 -4.43 6.38
N PHE A 36 1.50 -5.59 5.74
CA PHE A 36 2.68 -6.44 5.80
C PHE A 36 3.16 -6.76 4.39
N PHE A 37 4.39 -6.37 4.10
CA PHE A 37 5.09 -6.83 2.90
C PHE A 37 5.72 -8.18 3.22
N ILE A 38 5.54 -9.15 2.32
CA ILE A 38 6.09 -10.50 2.44
C ILE A 38 6.65 -10.92 1.09
N GLU A 39 7.54 -11.91 1.05
CA GLU A 39 8.14 -12.41 -0.19
C GLU A 39 8.69 -11.28 -1.08
N ASP A 40 8.40 -11.28 -2.38
CA ASP A 40 8.82 -10.24 -3.33
C ASP A 40 8.16 -8.89 -3.06
N GLY A 41 7.08 -8.87 -2.27
CA GLY A 41 6.44 -7.65 -1.80
C GLY A 41 7.37 -6.79 -0.94
N THR A 42 8.37 -7.39 -0.28
CA THR A 42 9.37 -6.66 0.52
C THR A 42 10.19 -5.66 -0.31
N LEU A 43 10.29 -5.86 -1.63
CA LEU A 43 10.90 -4.92 -2.58
C LEU A 43 10.12 -3.59 -2.71
N TRP A 44 8.93 -3.49 -2.13
CA TRP A 44 8.20 -2.22 -2.01
C TRP A 44 8.66 -1.36 -0.84
N ALA A 45 9.52 -1.87 0.04
CA ALA A 45 10.19 -1.10 1.09
C ALA A 45 11.48 -0.42 0.61
N ASP A 46 11.64 -0.21 -0.70
CA ASP A 46 12.76 0.52 -1.30
C ASP A 46 12.40 2.00 -1.46
N ASN A 47 13.10 2.88 -0.73
CA ASN A 47 12.87 4.33 -0.75
C ASN A 47 13.37 5.01 -2.04
N THR A 48 14.11 4.30 -2.90
CA THR A 48 14.55 4.79 -4.21
C THR A 48 13.58 4.42 -5.33
N ARG A 49 12.54 3.64 -5.03
CA ARG A 49 11.59 3.13 -6.01
C ARG A 49 10.77 4.24 -6.66
N ASN A 50 10.52 4.11 -7.97
CA ASN A 50 9.58 4.96 -8.68
C ASN A 50 8.13 4.55 -8.39
N LEU A 51 7.42 5.35 -7.58
CA LEU A 51 6.01 5.14 -7.26
C LEU A 51 5.04 5.71 -8.31
N LYS A 52 5.56 6.38 -9.35
CA LYS A 52 4.75 7.03 -10.41
C LYS A 52 4.52 6.16 -11.64
N GLU A 53 4.90 4.89 -11.58
CA GLU A 53 4.56 3.93 -12.61
C GLU A 53 3.05 3.67 -12.60
N LYS A 54 2.41 3.79 -13.78
CA LYS A 54 0.96 3.65 -13.90
C LYS A 54 0.55 2.20 -14.02
N THR A 55 -0.56 1.87 -13.37
CA THR A 55 -1.30 0.63 -13.60
C THR A 55 -2.07 0.68 -14.93
N ILE A 56 -2.67 -0.46 -15.31
CA ILE A 56 -3.54 -0.56 -16.50
C ILE A 56 -4.78 0.35 -16.43
N THR A 57 -5.21 0.72 -15.22
CA THR A 57 -6.35 1.60 -14.97
C THR A 57 -5.97 3.07 -14.88
N GLY A 58 -4.67 3.39 -14.94
CA GLY A 58 -4.13 4.75 -15.06
C GLY A 58 -3.74 5.40 -13.74
N ASP A 59 -4.17 4.87 -12.60
CA ASP A 59 -3.71 5.24 -11.26
C ASP A 59 -2.36 4.60 -10.94
N MET A 60 -1.70 5.12 -9.91
CA MET A 60 -0.34 4.74 -9.50
C MET A 60 -0.22 4.60 -7.97
N PRO A 61 0.80 3.88 -7.46
CA PRO A 61 1.05 3.79 -6.03
C PRO A 61 1.15 5.15 -5.34
N ASP A 62 1.75 6.14 -6.00
CA ASP A 62 1.92 7.51 -5.49
C ASP A 62 0.58 8.23 -5.23
N ASP A 63 -0.53 7.76 -5.82
CA ASP A 63 -1.87 8.32 -5.54
C ASP A 63 -2.39 7.93 -4.14
N TYR A 64 -1.81 6.90 -3.52
CA TYR A 64 -2.33 6.30 -2.28
C TYR A 64 -1.29 6.12 -1.17
N PHE A 65 -0.05 5.75 -1.52
CA PHE A 65 1.01 5.43 -0.56
C PHE A 65 1.40 6.64 0.32
N PRO A 66 1.54 7.87 -0.20
CA PRO A 66 1.84 9.04 0.63
C PRO A 66 0.86 9.25 1.78
N TYR A 67 -0.45 9.04 1.55
CA TYR A 67 -1.46 9.12 2.61
C TYR A 67 -1.18 8.13 3.75
N LEU A 68 -0.77 6.89 3.44
CA LEU A 68 -0.49 5.85 4.44
C LEU A 68 0.71 6.23 5.30
N VAL A 69 1.75 6.83 4.68
CA VAL A 69 2.94 7.33 5.36
C VAL A 69 2.61 8.54 6.24
N GLU A 70 1.91 9.54 5.69
CA GLU A 70 1.51 10.76 6.39
C GLU A 70 0.60 10.50 7.59
N ASN A 71 -0.22 9.44 7.54
CA ASN A 71 -1.12 9.04 8.63
C ASN A 71 -0.50 7.95 9.53
N GLU A 72 0.79 7.66 9.40
CA GLU A 72 1.53 6.69 10.21
C GLU A 72 0.85 5.30 10.27
N VAL A 73 0.23 4.87 9.17
CA VAL A 73 -0.34 3.52 9.08
C VAL A 73 0.80 2.51 9.21
N PRO A 74 0.75 1.56 10.17
CA PRO A 74 1.84 0.60 10.37
C PRO A 74 2.08 -0.27 9.13
N ILE A 75 3.33 -0.30 8.66
CA ILE A 75 3.79 -1.16 7.55
C ILE A 75 4.97 -1.99 8.05
N GLY A 76 4.80 -3.31 8.09
CA GLY A 76 5.86 -4.29 8.35
C GLY A 76 6.44 -4.84 7.06
N VAL A 77 7.68 -5.35 7.15
CA VAL A 77 8.45 -5.98 6.06
C VAL A 77 9.04 -7.28 6.56
#